data_AF-A0A7Y2DHP7-F1
#
_entry.id   AF-A0A7Y2DHP7-F1
#
_cell.length_a   1.000
_cell.length_b   1.000
_cell.length_c   1.000
_cell.angle_alpha   90.00
_cell.angle_beta   90.00
_cell.angle_gamma   90.00
#
_symmetry.space_group_name_H-M   'P 1'
#
loop_
_entity.id
_entity.type
_entity.pdbx_description
1 polymer ?
#
loop_
_entity_poly.entity_id
_entity_poly.type
_entity_poly.pdbx_seq_one_letter_code
_entity_poly.pdbx_strand_id
1 'polypeptide(L)' 'MATTEMLDPNESGSIIFTLPNEPGTYPFVCTFPGHWRFMQGEIIVTAAEANSSDKDV' A
#
# COMPACT_ATOMS: atom_id res chain seq x y z
N MET A 1 -8.88 -0.67 -7.67
CA MET A 1 -8.45 0.44 -6.81
C MET A 1 -9.06 0.23 -5.44
N ALA A 2 -8.33 0.51 -4.36
CA ALA A 2 -8.77 0.28 -2.99
C ALA A 2 -8.48 1.52 -2.15
N THR A 3 -9.39 1.86 -1.23
CA THR A 3 -9.31 3.08 -0.41
C THR A 3 -9.92 2.82 0.96
N THR A 4 -9.31 3.34 2.02
CA THR A 4 -9.96 3.44 3.33
C THR A 4 -11.01 4.54 3.30
N GLU A 5 -11.83 4.60 4.34
CA GLU A 5 -12.58 5.82 4.66
C GLU A 5 -11.62 6.91 5.18
N MET A 6 -12.14 8.14 5.32
CA MET A 6 -11.40 9.23 5.97
C MET A 6 -11.44 9.01 7.48
N LEU A 7 -10.26 8.95 8.10
CA LEU A 7 -10.11 8.67 9.53
C LEU A 7 -9.77 9.95 10.29
N ASP A 8 -10.41 10.14 11.44
CA ASP A 8 -10.12 11.21 12.38
C ASP A 8 -8.89 10.91 13.26
N PRO A 9 -8.35 11.91 13.98
CA PRO A 9 -7.25 11.69 14.90
C PRO A 9 -7.57 10.61 15.94
N ASN A 10 -6.67 9.63 16.08
CA ASN A 10 -6.79 8.44 16.95
C ASN A 10 -7.80 7.38 16.48
N GLU A 11 -8.38 7.53 15.29
CA GLU A 11 -9.17 6.49 14.66
C GLU A 11 -8.29 5.49 13.88
N SER A 12 -8.79 4.28 13.64
CA SER A 12 -8.11 3.25 12.87
C SER A 12 -9.08 2.59 11.89
N GLY A 13 -8.61 2.36 10.67
CA GLY A 13 -9.37 1.70 9.61
C GLY A 13 -8.48 0.73 8.82
N SER A 14 -9.09 -0.30 8.27
CA SER A 14 -8.42 -1.36 7.51
C SER A 14 -9.16 -1.63 6.21
N ILE A 15 -8.41 -1.97 5.16
CA ILE A 15 -8.96 -2.43 3.89
C ILE A 15 -8.28 -3.71 3.44
N ILE A 16 -9.03 -4.57 2.77
CA ILE A 16 -8.54 -5.78 2.14
C ILE A 16 -8.77 -5.65 0.65
N PHE A 17 -7.72 -5.85 -0.14
CA PHE A 17 -7.81 -5.81 -1.59
C PHE A 17 -6.81 -6.79 -2.21
N THR A 18 -7.11 -7.21 -3.44
CA THR A 18 -6.23 -8.10 -4.22
C THR A 18 -5.18 -7.27 -4.94
N LEU A 19 -3.91 -7.68 -4.82
CA LEU A 19 -2.82 -7.09 -5.58
C LEU A 19 -2.98 -7.38 -7.08
N PRO A 20 -2.55 -6.47 -7.96
CA PRO A 20 -2.53 -6.72 -9.39
C PRO A 20 -1.55 -7.85 -9.74
N ASN A 21 -1.84 -8.59 -10.81
CA ASN A 21 -0.96 -9.66 -11.30
C ASN A 21 0.28 -9.13 -12.05
N GLU A 22 0.27 -7.85 -12.40
CA GLU A 22 1.36 -7.20 -13.10
C GLU A 22 2.41 -6.71 -12.10
N PRO A 23 3.66 -7.20 -12.18
CA PRO A 23 4.76 -6.67 -11.37
C PRO A 23 4.95 -5.18 -11.64
N GLY A 24 5.14 -4.41 -10.58
CA GLY A 24 5.26 -2.96 -10.70
C GLY A 24 5.20 -2.25 -9.35
N THR A 25 5.41 -0.94 -9.41
CA THR A 25 5.34 -0.05 -8.25
C THR A 25 4.03 0.70 -8.26
N TYR A 26 3.25 0.53 -7.20
CA TYR A 26 1.91 1.11 -7.06
C TYR A 26 1.91 2.12 -5.90
N PRO A 27 1.75 3.41 -6.17
CA PRO A 27 1.74 4.41 -5.11
C PRO A 27 0.46 4.31 -4.28
N PHE A 28 0.59 4.48 -2.97
CA PHE A 28 -0.53 4.74 -2.08
C PHE A 28 -0.32 6.11 -1.42
N VAL A 29 -1.40 6.88 -1.31
CA VAL A 29 -1.35 8.27 -0.85
C VAL A 29 -2.49 8.59 0.09
N CYS A 30 -2.24 9.47 1.06
CA CYS A 30 -3.32 10.16 1.75
C CYS A 30 -3.86 11.27 0.84
N THR A 31 -5.15 11.18 0.50
CA THR A 31 -5.81 12.12 -0.41
C THR A 31 -6.29 13.41 0.28
N PHE A 32 -6.05 13.57 1.58
CA PHE A 32 -6.37 14.79 2.29
C PHE A 32 -5.60 15.98 1.67
N PRO A 33 -6.26 17.14 1.41
CA PRO A 33 -5.64 18.26 0.70
C PRO A 33 -4.28 18.65 1.28
N GLY A 34 -3.22 18.45 0.49
CA GLY A 34 -1.84 18.80 0.84
C GLY A 34 -1.05 17.72 1.59
N HIS A 35 -1.69 16.70 2.17
CA HIS A 35 -1.00 15.68 2.97
C HIS A 35 -0.19 14.70 2.12
N TRP A 36 -0.63 14.43 0.88
CA TRP A 36 0.05 13.53 -0.06
C TRP A 36 1.55 13.85 -0.28
N ARG A 37 1.96 15.11 -0.08
CA ARG A 37 3.37 15.53 -0.21
C ARG A 37 4.30 14.83 0.78
N PHE A 38 3.77 14.43 1.92
CA PHE A 38 4.51 13.76 2.99
C PHE A 38 3.95 12.35 3.26
N MET A 39 2.63 12.18 3.12
CA MET A 39 1.92 10.92 3.37
C MET A 39 1.72 10.16 2.06
N GLN A 40 2.81 9.58 1.58
CA GLN A 40 2.84 8.73 0.40
C GLN A 40 3.85 7.60 0.58
N GLY A 41 3.59 6.48 -0.08
CA GLY A 41 4.51 5.36 -0.14
C GLY A 41 4.23 4.48 -1.35
N GLU A 42 5.01 3.42 -1.49
CA GLU A 42 4.95 2.52 -2.65
C GLU A 42 4.67 1.09 -2.20
N ILE A 43 3.78 0.43 -2.94
CA ILE A 43 3.57 -1.02 -2.88
C ILE A 43 4.32 -1.62 -4.06
N ILE A 44 5.33 -2.42 -3.76
CA ILE A 44 6.15 -3.07 -4.79
C ILE A 44 5.60 -4.49 -4.99
N VAL A 45 5.00 -4.73 -6.15
CA VAL A 45 4.58 -6.06 -6.58
C VAL A 45 5.70 -6.67 -7.41
N THR A 46 6.32 -7.72 -6.89
CA THR A 46 7.32 -8.48 -7.62
C THR A 46 6.70 -9.76 -8.19
N ALA A 47 7.37 -10.38 -9.17
CA ALA A 47 6.97 -11.70 -9.64
C ALA A 47 6.96 -12.70 -8.47
N ALA A 48 6.07 -13.69 -8.53
CA ALA A 48 5.85 -14.67 -7.47
C ALA A 48 7.13 -15.39 -6.99
N GLU A 49 8.17 -15.42 -7.82
CA GLU A 49 9.45 -16.09 -7.53
C GLU A 49 10.45 -15.21 -6.76
N ALA A 50 10.19 -13.91 -6.58
CA ALA A 50 11.14 -12.97 -5.99
C ALA A 50 11.08 -12.86 -4.45
N ASN A 51 10.11 -13.50 -3.79
CA ASN A 51 9.94 -13.46 -2.33
C ASN A 51 9.99 -14.86 -1.69
N SER A 52 10.99 -15.65 -2.05
CA SER A 52 11.44 -16.81 -1.25
C SER A 52 12.88 -16.59 -0.79
N SER A 53 13.14 -15.47 -0.13
CA SER A 53 14.49 -15.12 0.36
C SER A 53 14.53 -14.71 1.83
N ASP A 54 13.43 -14.95 2.58
CA ASP A 54 13.44 -14.83 4.04
C ASP A 54 12.72 -16.04 4.66
N LYS A 55 13.39 -17.20 4.59
CA LYS A 55 13.03 -18.41 5.34
C LYS A 55 14.20 -19.05 6.09
N ASP A 56 15.35 -18.38 6.13
CA ASP A 56 16.54 -18.86 6.84
C ASP A 56 17.13 -17.74 7.71
N VAL A 57 16.45 -17.46 8.83
CA VAL A 57 17.10 -17.06 10.09
C VAL A 57 16.51 -17.88 11.23
#